data_AF-A0A3M2BFJ7-F1
#
_entry.id   AF-A0A3M2BFJ7-F1
#
_cell.length_a   1.000
_cell.length_b   1.000
_cell.length_c   1.000
_cell.angle_alpha   90.00
_cell.angle_beta   90.00
_cell.angle_gamma   90.00
#
_symmetry.space_group_name_H-M   'P 1'
#
loop_
_entity.id
_entity.type
_entity.pdbx_description
1 polymer ?
#
loop_
_entity_poly.entity_id
_entity_poly.type
_entity_poly.pdbx_seq_one_letter_code
_entity_poly.pdbx_strand_id
1 'polypeptide(L)'
;MTDHLEQDFVWKMIRAYSRGFFPMVASTTDAIDWFDPDPRGIIPLEPGAFRVSRSLRQRVRSGRFLITSDQAFEHVMVGCARPHLPHEQWIDQRMITAYSVLHAHGYAHSIEAWLCNQDGTRQLVGGLYGVAIGGLFAGESMFSLPGQGGTDAGKACLVHLVAHLRRRGFTLLDTQFNTPHLAQFGCVAISRSEYKRRLREAVERPCIWWPFTPGRRDADA
;
A
#
# COMPACT_ATOMS: atom_id res chain seq x y z
N MET A 1 7.08 2.95 31.05
CA MET A 1 6.46 4.22 30.62
C MET A 1 6.45 4.40 29.09
N THR A 2 7.37 3.78 28.34
CA THR A 2 7.42 3.84 26.85
C THR A 2 6.32 3.05 26.15
N ASP A 3 5.99 1.85 26.65
CA ASP A 3 5.01 0.94 26.02
C ASP A 3 3.58 1.53 25.97
N HIS A 4 3.15 2.23 27.03
CA HIS A 4 1.82 2.87 27.06
C HIS A 4 1.69 4.02 26.04
N LEU A 5 2.75 4.82 25.87
CA LEU A 5 2.77 5.92 24.89
C LEU A 5 2.76 5.41 23.45
N GLU A 6 3.46 4.29 23.20
CA GLU A 6 3.47 3.62 21.90
C GLU A 6 2.08 3.06 21.56
N GLN A 7 1.44 2.34 22.50
CA GLN A 7 0.08 1.84 22.31
C GLN A 7 -0.92 2.98 22.08
N ASP A 8 -0.83 4.08 22.83
CA ASP A 8 -1.66 5.26 22.63
C ASP A 8 -1.47 5.88 21.22
N PHE A 9 -0.24 5.89 20.71
CA PHE A 9 0.07 6.35 19.37
C PHE A 9 -0.54 5.43 18.30
N VAL A 10 -0.33 4.12 18.41
CA VAL A 10 -0.91 3.10 17.52
C VAL A 10 -2.42 3.24 17.47
N TRP A 11 -3.08 3.36 18.64
CA TRP A 11 -4.52 3.57 18.72
C TRP A 11 -4.99 4.86 18.04
N LYS A 12 -4.26 5.97 18.20
CA LYS A 12 -4.59 7.24 17.53
C LYS A 12 -4.54 7.09 16.01
N MET A 13 -3.49 6.45 15.48
CA MET A 13 -3.33 6.20 14.04
C MET A 13 -4.47 5.34 13.50
N ILE A 14 -4.72 4.18 14.11
CA ILE A 14 -5.78 3.26 13.67
C ILE A 14 -7.15 3.93 13.73
N ARG A 15 -7.43 4.71 14.77
CA ARG A 15 -8.69 5.44 14.92
C ARG A 15 -8.86 6.50 13.83
N ALA A 16 -7.78 7.16 13.41
CA ALA A 16 -7.81 8.12 12.31
C ALA A 16 -8.13 7.42 10.98
N TYR A 17 -7.42 6.34 10.65
CA TYR A 17 -7.69 5.53 9.45
C TYR A 17 -9.10 4.94 9.44
N SER A 18 -9.58 4.43 10.57
CA SER A 18 -10.94 3.89 10.72
C SER A 18 -12.03 4.94 10.52
N ARG A 19 -11.65 6.23 10.63
CA ARG A 19 -12.50 7.38 10.35
C ARG A 19 -12.22 7.97 8.97
N GLY A 20 -11.29 7.44 8.20
CA GLY A 20 -10.97 7.87 6.84
C GLY A 20 -9.92 8.97 6.76
N PHE A 21 -9.28 9.33 7.87
CA PHE A 21 -8.18 10.28 7.87
C PHE A 21 -6.86 9.55 7.64
N PHE A 22 -5.97 10.17 6.87
CA PHE A 22 -4.59 9.71 6.69
C PHE A 22 -3.62 10.86 6.90
N PRO A 23 -2.42 10.58 7.44
CA PRO A 23 -1.42 11.59 7.71
C PRO A 23 -0.59 11.90 6.45
N MET A 24 -0.26 13.18 6.23
CA MET A 24 0.84 13.58 5.36
C MET A 24 1.65 14.67 6.06
N VAL A 25 2.96 14.72 5.81
CA VAL A 25 3.83 15.79 6.32
C VAL A 25 3.69 17.01 5.41
N ALA A 26 3.35 18.17 5.99
CA ALA A 26 3.41 19.42 5.25
C ALA A 26 4.86 19.82 4.98
N SER A 27 5.16 20.27 3.77
CA SER A 27 6.50 20.73 3.40
C SER A 27 6.97 21.99 4.15
N THR A 28 6.09 22.62 4.93
CA THR A 28 6.30 23.94 5.55
C THR A 28 6.32 23.92 7.07
N THR A 29 5.96 22.81 7.73
CA THR A 29 5.93 22.73 9.19
C THR A 29 6.39 21.36 9.68
N ASP A 30 6.75 21.27 10.96
CA ASP A 30 7.09 20.00 11.62
C ASP A 30 5.86 19.18 12.07
N ALA A 31 4.65 19.60 11.68
CA ALA A 31 3.41 18.94 12.05
C ALA A 31 2.98 17.88 11.01
N ILE A 32 2.34 16.82 11.51
CA ILE A 32 1.59 15.86 10.69
C ILE A 32 0.19 16.43 10.46
N ASP A 33 -0.15 16.66 9.20
CA ASP A 33 -1.48 17.07 8.79
C ASP A 33 -2.35 15.85 8.47
N TRP A 34 -3.63 15.92 8.81
CA TRP A 34 -4.60 14.85 8.61
C TRP A 34 -5.59 15.20 7.49
N PHE A 35 -5.69 14.33 6.49
CA PHE A 35 -6.45 14.61 5.27
C PHE A 35 -7.68 13.72 5.14
N ASP A 36 -8.76 14.31 4.62
CA ASP A 36 -10.03 13.63 4.30
C ASP A 36 -10.64 14.25 3.02
N PRO A 37 -10.02 13.99 1.85
CA PRO A 37 -10.39 14.63 0.59
C PRO A 37 -11.80 14.23 0.13
N ASP A 38 -12.42 15.15 -0.58
CA ASP A 38 -13.68 14.96 -1.30
C ASP A 38 -13.49 15.50 -2.73
N PRO A 39 -13.45 14.64 -3.77
CA PRO A 39 -13.71 13.20 -3.73
C PRO A 39 -12.53 12.35 -3.20
N ARG A 40 -12.81 11.09 -2.84
CA ARG A 40 -11.84 10.08 -2.38
C ARG A 40 -11.54 9.04 -3.46
N GLY A 41 -10.27 8.72 -3.68
CA GLY A 41 -9.82 7.68 -4.63
C GLY A 41 -9.90 6.27 -4.04
N ILE A 42 -10.47 5.32 -4.80
CA ILE A 42 -10.46 3.89 -4.47
C ILE A 42 -10.16 3.05 -5.70
N ILE A 43 -9.55 1.87 -5.50
CA ILE A 43 -9.53 0.81 -6.51
C ILE A 43 -10.63 -0.20 -6.15
N PRO A 44 -11.68 -0.36 -6.98
CA PRO A 44 -12.74 -1.31 -6.65
C PRO A 44 -12.24 -2.76 -6.71
N LEU A 45 -12.59 -3.54 -5.69
CA LEU A 45 -12.18 -4.95 -5.55
C LEU A 45 -13.18 -5.91 -6.21
N GLU A 46 -14.26 -5.41 -6.79
CA GLU A 46 -15.24 -6.19 -7.52
C GLU A 46 -14.63 -6.85 -8.78
N PRO A 47 -15.03 -8.09 -9.14
CA PRO A 47 -14.54 -8.75 -10.34
C PRO A 47 -14.69 -7.87 -11.60
N GLY A 48 -13.62 -7.77 -12.39
CA GLY A 48 -13.59 -6.97 -13.62
C GLY A 48 -13.37 -5.47 -13.45
N ALA A 49 -13.38 -4.93 -12.21
CA ALA A 49 -13.13 -3.50 -11.98
C ALA A 49 -11.64 -3.14 -12.03
N PHE A 50 -10.78 -3.97 -11.42
CA PHE A 50 -9.33 -3.81 -11.49
C PHE A 50 -8.80 -4.15 -12.90
N ARG A 51 -8.07 -3.20 -13.49
CA ARG A 51 -7.59 -3.29 -14.87
C ARG A 51 -6.08 -3.51 -14.90
N VAL A 52 -5.64 -4.57 -15.56
CA VAL A 52 -4.21 -4.85 -15.75
C VAL A 52 -3.92 -4.88 -17.25
N SER A 53 -2.92 -4.11 -17.70
CA SER A 53 -2.53 -4.13 -19.12
C SER A 53 -2.02 -5.51 -19.54
N ARG A 54 -2.09 -5.82 -20.84
CA ARG A 54 -1.58 -7.10 -21.37
C ARG A 54 -0.10 -7.31 -21.04
N SER A 55 0.73 -6.28 -21.20
CA SER A 55 2.17 -6.34 -20.92
C SER A 55 2.47 -6.54 -19.45
N LEU A 56 1.73 -5.87 -18.55
CA LEU A 56 1.89 -6.07 -17.11
C LEU A 56 1.46 -7.47 -16.68
N ARG A 57 0.35 -8.00 -17.21
CA ARG A 57 -0.06 -9.39 -16.97
C ARG A 57 1.03 -10.38 -17.38
N GLN A 58 1.63 -10.19 -18.56
CA GLN A 58 2.72 -11.04 -19.03
C GLN A 58 3.94 -10.96 -18.10
N ARG A 59 4.27 -9.76 -17.62
CA ARG A 59 5.37 -9.55 -16.67
C ARG A 59 5.12 -10.24 -15.32
N VAL A 60 3.90 -10.20 -14.80
CA VAL A 60 3.54 -10.91 -13.55
C VAL A 60 3.61 -12.43 -13.77
N ARG A 61 3.09 -12.94 -14.90
CA ARG A 61 3.12 -14.38 -15.21
C ARG A 61 4.51 -14.96 -15.39
N SER A 62 5.46 -14.16 -15.90
CA SER A 62 6.82 -14.63 -16.12
C SER A 62 7.56 -14.96 -14.81
N GLY A 63 7.06 -14.49 -13.66
CA GLY A 63 7.71 -14.69 -12.38
C GLY A 63 9.05 -13.94 -12.28
N ARG A 64 9.22 -12.86 -13.06
CA ARG A 64 10.46 -12.05 -13.06
C ARG A 64 10.80 -11.53 -11.67
N PHE A 65 9.79 -11.17 -10.89
CA PHE A 65 9.95 -10.70 -9.53
C PHE A 65 9.49 -11.80 -8.57
N LEU A 66 10.31 -12.08 -7.57
CA LEU A 66 9.84 -12.78 -6.38
C LEU A 66 9.05 -11.76 -5.54
N ILE A 67 7.76 -12.02 -5.34
CA ILE A 67 6.91 -11.17 -4.51
C ILE A 67 6.83 -11.75 -3.10
N THR A 68 7.07 -10.90 -2.10
CA THR A 68 6.90 -11.21 -0.68
C THR A 68 6.08 -10.12 0.00
N SER A 69 5.75 -10.31 1.26
CA SER A 69 5.22 -9.25 2.11
C SER A 69 5.90 -9.29 3.48
N ASP A 70 5.96 -8.14 4.14
CA ASP A 70 6.44 -7.97 5.51
C ASP A 70 7.89 -8.48 5.74
N GLN A 71 8.72 -8.54 4.69
CA GLN A 71 10.12 -8.97 4.80
C GLN A 71 11.11 -7.80 4.84
N ALA A 72 10.71 -6.62 4.35
CA ALA A 72 11.59 -5.46 4.31
C ALA A 72 10.82 -4.14 4.38
N PHE A 73 9.94 -4.01 5.37
CA PHE A 73 9.03 -2.87 5.52
C PHE A 73 9.72 -1.51 5.45
N GLU A 74 10.74 -1.29 6.28
CA GLU A 74 11.50 -0.03 6.28
C GLU A 74 12.18 0.26 4.94
N HIS A 75 12.74 -0.76 4.29
CA HIS A 75 13.37 -0.60 2.99
C HIS A 75 12.35 -0.21 1.91
N VAL A 76 11.11 -0.71 2.00
CA VAL A 76 10.01 -0.31 1.11
C VAL A 76 9.64 1.15 1.36
N MET A 77 9.51 1.57 2.62
CA MET A 77 9.23 2.98 2.94
C MET A 77 10.34 3.91 2.46
N VAL A 78 11.61 3.56 2.69
CA VAL A 78 12.75 4.31 2.16
C VAL A 78 12.74 4.34 0.62
N GLY A 79 12.31 3.25 -0.02
CA GLY A 79 12.08 3.21 -1.46
C GLY A 79 11.01 4.20 -1.93
N CYS A 80 9.90 4.29 -1.19
CA CYS A 80 8.79 5.21 -1.45
C CYS A 80 9.12 6.67 -1.12
N ALA A 81 10.04 6.93 -0.18
CA ALA A 81 10.50 8.26 0.18
C ALA A 81 11.34 8.93 -0.91
N ARG A 82 11.78 8.17 -1.92
CA ARG A 82 12.53 8.72 -3.05
C ARG A 82 11.61 9.64 -3.85
N PRO A 83 11.96 10.92 -4.03
CA PRO A 83 11.12 11.84 -4.80
C PRO A 83 10.98 11.35 -6.24
N HIS A 84 9.75 11.13 -6.69
CA HIS A 84 9.45 11.02 -8.13
C HIS A 84 9.22 12.42 -8.73
N LEU A 85 8.78 13.38 -7.91
CA LEU A 85 8.69 14.81 -8.21
C LEU A 85 9.17 15.66 -7.01
N PRO A 86 9.57 16.94 -7.22
CA PRO A 86 10.05 17.83 -6.15
C PRO A 86 9.07 18.06 -4.99
N HIS A 87 7.77 17.81 -5.19
CA HIS A 87 6.71 18.10 -4.21
C HIS A 87 6.15 16.85 -3.50
N GLU A 88 6.74 15.67 -3.71
CA GLU A 88 6.23 14.39 -3.18
C GLU A 88 6.99 13.88 -1.93
N GLN A 89 7.92 14.67 -1.38
CA GLN A 89 8.70 14.28 -0.20
C GLN A 89 7.92 14.44 1.11
N TRP A 90 6.80 13.73 1.25
CA TRP A 90 6.05 13.68 2.52
C TRP A 90 6.52 12.54 3.44
N ILE A 91 7.24 11.54 2.90
CA ILE A 91 7.79 10.43 3.68
C ILE A 91 9.18 10.80 4.17
N ASP A 92 9.25 11.38 5.36
CA ASP A 92 10.51 11.62 6.08
C ASP A 92 10.77 10.53 7.13
N GLN A 93 11.85 10.71 7.92
CA GLN A 93 12.20 9.77 9.00
C GLN A 93 11.09 9.64 10.06
N ARG A 94 10.27 10.66 10.29
CA ARG A 94 9.16 10.59 11.25
C ARG A 94 8.08 9.65 10.73
N MET A 95 7.76 9.74 9.44
CA MET A 95 6.80 8.82 8.80
C MET A 95 7.33 7.40 8.78
N ILE A 96 8.62 7.19 8.48
CA ILE A 96 9.25 5.86 8.54
C ILE A 96 9.07 5.26 9.95
N THR A 97 9.45 6.00 11.00
CA THR A 97 9.30 5.54 12.38
C THR A 97 7.83 5.28 12.75
N ALA A 98 6.92 6.18 12.40
CA ALA A 98 5.49 6.05 12.69
C ALA A 98 4.88 4.77 12.11
N TYR A 99 5.18 4.47 10.85
CA TYR A 99 4.64 3.28 10.19
C TYR A 99 5.42 2.01 10.53
N SER A 100 6.72 2.09 10.88
CA SER A 100 7.44 0.95 11.48
C SER A 100 6.80 0.51 12.78
N VAL A 101 6.35 1.45 13.63
CA VAL A 101 5.58 1.13 14.84
C VAL A 101 4.26 0.45 14.46
N LEU A 102 3.51 0.98 13.49
CA LEU A 102 2.28 0.30 13.02
C LEU A 102 2.55 -1.09 12.45
N HIS A 103 3.68 -1.29 11.78
CA HIS A 103 4.09 -2.57 11.23
C HIS A 103 4.40 -3.59 12.34
N ALA A 104 5.16 -3.17 13.36
CA ALA A 104 5.45 -3.98 14.54
C ALA A 104 4.19 -4.42 15.29
N HIS A 105 3.13 -3.59 15.26
CA HIS A 105 1.82 -3.91 15.84
C HIS A 105 0.86 -4.64 14.87
N GLY A 106 1.31 -4.99 13.67
CA GLY A 106 0.56 -5.79 12.71
C GLY A 106 -0.54 -5.04 11.94
N TYR A 107 -0.46 -3.71 11.86
CA TYR A 107 -1.41 -2.87 11.12
C TYR A 107 -0.85 -2.33 9.81
N ALA A 108 0.45 -2.09 9.71
CA ALA A 108 1.08 -1.67 8.46
C ALA A 108 1.81 -2.84 7.80
N HIS A 109 1.67 -2.94 6.48
CA HIS A 109 2.21 -4.05 5.72
C HIS A 109 2.91 -3.58 4.47
N SER A 110 4.01 -4.26 4.14
CA SER A 110 4.76 -4.04 2.91
C SER A 110 4.60 -5.20 1.95
N ILE A 111 4.75 -4.91 0.67
CA ILE A 111 4.77 -5.87 -0.42
C ILE A 111 6.00 -5.58 -1.24
N GLU A 112 6.90 -6.54 -1.33
CA GLU A 112 8.21 -6.36 -1.92
C GLU A 112 8.33 -7.08 -3.26
N ALA A 113 8.99 -6.45 -4.23
CA ALA A 113 9.39 -7.06 -5.48
C ALA A 113 10.91 -7.22 -5.53
N TRP A 114 11.38 -8.46 -5.54
CA TRP A 114 12.80 -8.80 -5.56
C TRP A 114 13.24 -9.35 -6.91
N LEU A 115 14.43 -8.96 -7.36
CA LEU A 115 15.20 -9.74 -8.33
C LEU A 115 16.05 -10.78 -7.58
N CYS A 116 16.02 -12.02 -8.04
CA CYS A 116 16.91 -13.07 -7.56
C CYS A 116 18.14 -13.14 -8.45
N ASN A 117 19.30 -12.96 -7.86
CA ASN A 117 20.58 -13.09 -8.54
C ASN A 117 21.01 -14.57 -8.63
N GLN A 118 21.95 -14.87 -9.52
CA GLN A 118 22.44 -16.24 -9.75
C GLN A 118 23.13 -16.84 -8.51
N ASP A 119 23.72 -15.99 -7.67
CA ASP A 119 24.36 -16.36 -6.41
C ASP A 119 23.36 -16.59 -5.26
N GLY A 120 22.05 -16.51 -5.54
CA GLY A 120 20.99 -16.68 -4.55
C GLY A 120 20.66 -15.42 -3.74
N THR A 121 21.38 -14.32 -3.94
CA THR A 121 21.06 -13.04 -3.29
C THR A 121 19.79 -12.42 -3.89
N ARG A 122 19.14 -11.53 -3.13
CA ARG A 122 17.92 -10.84 -3.54
C ARG A 122 18.13 -9.33 -3.50
N GLN A 123 17.69 -8.65 -4.55
CA GLN A 123 17.73 -7.19 -4.64
C GLN A 123 16.31 -6.64 -4.66
N LEU A 124 15.98 -5.74 -3.74
CA LEU A 124 14.70 -5.03 -3.73
C LEU A 124 14.68 -4.02 -4.88
N VAL A 125 13.75 -4.18 -5.81
CA VAL A 125 13.65 -3.33 -7.01
C VAL A 125 12.31 -2.61 -7.15
N GLY A 126 11.43 -2.77 -6.18
CA GLY A 126 10.16 -2.08 -6.08
C GLY A 126 9.36 -2.58 -4.90
N GLY A 127 8.27 -1.90 -4.59
CA GLY A 127 7.42 -2.26 -3.48
C GLY A 127 6.25 -1.30 -3.31
N LEU A 128 5.37 -1.65 -2.40
CA LEU A 128 4.23 -0.86 -1.94
C LEU A 128 4.05 -1.12 -0.45
N TYR A 129 3.60 -0.12 0.30
CA TYR A 129 3.14 -0.34 1.68
C TYR A 129 1.75 0.26 1.92
N GLY A 130 1.08 -0.22 2.96
CA GLY A 130 -0.24 0.27 3.35
C GLY A 130 -0.65 -0.15 4.75
N VAL A 131 -1.81 0.31 5.19
CA VAL A 131 -2.40 0.00 6.50
C VAL A 131 -3.64 -0.89 6.32
N ALA A 132 -3.71 -1.99 7.05
CA ALA A 132 -4.83 -2.92 7.07
C ALA A 132 -5.63 -2.81 8.38
N ILE A 133 -6.95 -2.60 8.27
CA ILE A 133 -7.87 -2.55 9.43
C ILE A 133 -9.16 -3.26 9.05
N GLY A 134 -9.41 -4.43 9.62
CA GLY A 134 -10.52 -5.27 9.17
C GLY A 134 -10.46 -5.49 7.66
N GLY A 135 -11.56 -5.25 6.96
CA GLY A 135 -11.65 -5.33 5.49
C GLY A 135 -11.16 -4.12 4.71
N LEU A 136 -10.55 -3.11 5.36
CA LEU A 136 -9.87 -1.98 4.70
C LEU A 136 -8.39 -2.30 4.47
N PHE A 137 -7.89 -1.96 3.29
CA PHE A 137 -6.47 -1.72 3.04
C PHE A 137 -6.29 -0.31 2.47
N ALA A 138 -5.64 0.58 3.21
CA ALA A 138 -5.24 1.90 2.74
C ALA A 138 -3.83 1.81 2.15
N GLY A 139 -3.72 1.88 0.82
CA GLY A 139 -2.43 1.86 0.13
C GLY A 139 -1.78 3.23 0.22
N GLU A 140 -0.56 3.32 0.76
CA GLU A 140 0.05 4.61 1.10
C GLU A 140 0.96 5.13 -0.01
N SER A 141 1.92 4.31 -0.43
CA SER A 141 2.81 4.65 -1.53
C SER A 141 3.41 3.40 -2.16
N MET A 142 3.92 3.56 -3.37
CA MET A 142 4.59 2.51 -4.12
C MET A 142 5.76 3.08 -4.90
N PHE A 143 6.76 2.25 -5.18
CA PHE A 143 7.92 2.65 -5.97
C PHE A 143 8.36 1.53 -6.93
N SER A 144 9.19 1.91 -7.90
CA SER A 144 9.91 1.00 -8.79
C SER A 144 11.30 1.55 -9.04
N LEU A 145 12.29 0.68 -9.26
CA LEU A 145 13.66 1.05 -9.61
C LEU A 145 14.00 0.54 -11.02
N PRO A 146 13.49 1.18 -12.11
CA PRO A 146 13.76 0.73 -13.47
C PRO A 146 15.25 0.62 -13.80
N GLY A 147 16.08 1.57 -13.33
CA GLY A 147 17.53 1.54 -13.52
C GLY A 147 18.23 0.36 -12.84
N GLN A 148 17.55 -0.33 -11.93
CA GLN A 148 18.01 -1.57 -11.28
C GLN A 148 17.25 -2.80 -11.80
N GLY A 149 16.61 -2.71 -12.98
CA GLY A 149 15.86 -3.81 -13.58
C GLY A 149 14.43 -3.99 -13.03
N GLY A 150 13.97 -3.08 -12.18
CA GLY A 150 12.66 -3.04 -11.52
C GLY A 150 11.54 -2.38 -12.32
N THR A 151 11.59 -2.37 -13.65
CA THR A 151 10.50 -1.80 -14.47
C THR A 151 9.17 -2.49 -14.14
N ASP A 152 8.17 -1.68 -13.80
CA ASP A 152 6.83 -2.09 -13.34
C ASP A 152 6.82 -2.94 -12.05
N ALA A 153 7.88 -2.95 -11.24
CA ALA A 153 7.94 -3.75 -10.01
C ALA A 153 6.84 -3.38 -9.00
N GLY A 154 6.64 -2.08 -8.72
CA GLY A 154 5.55 -1.61 -7.84
C GLY A 154 4.16 -1.91 -8.40
N LYS A 155 4.00 -1.87 -9.72
CA LYS A 155 2.74 -2.27 -10.38
C LYS A 155 2.49 -3.77 -10.21
N ALA A 156 3.53 -4.61 -10.29
CA ALA A 156 3.41 -6.03 -9.99
C ALA A 156 2.99 -6.24 -8.52
N CYS A 157 3.56 -5.51 -7.56
CA CYS A 157 3.11 -5.53 -6.17
C CYS A 157 1.62 -5.17 -6.04
N LEU A 158 1.12 -4.15 -6.73
CA LEU A 158 -0.29 -3.78 -6.73
C LEU A 158 -1.19 -4.89 -7.29
N VAL A 159 -0.78 -5.57 -8.37
CA VAL A 159 -1.52 -6.71 -8.92
C VAL A 159 -1.65 -7.82 -7.88
N HIS A 160 -0.54 -8.19 -7.22
CA HIS A 160 -0.56 -9.19 -6.16
C HIS A 160 -1.36 -8.74 -4.93
N LEU A 161 -1.31 -7.45 -4.57
CA LEU A 161 -2.12 -6.88 -3.50
C LEU A 161 -3.60 -7.09 -3.78
N VAL A 162 -4.11 -6.67 -4.94
CA VAL A 162 -5.54 -6.78 -5.27
C VAL A 162 -6.00 -8.24 -5.21
N ALA A 163 -5.22 -9.16 -5.77
CA ALA A 163 -5.52 -10.59 -5.69
C ALA A 163 -5.50 -11.13 -4.25
N HIS A 164 -4.60 -10.62 -3.42
CA HIS A 164 -4.52 -10.98 -2.01
C HIS A 164 -5.74 -10.48 -1.24
N LEU A 165 -6.07 -9.20 -1.37
CA LEU A 165 -7.21 -8.55 -0.73
C LEU A 165 -8.52 -9.28 -1.06
N ARG A 166 -8.77 -9.57 -2.35
CA ARG A 166 -9.93 -10.35 -2.80
C ARG A 166 -10.01 -11.73 -2.13
N ARG A 167 -8.91 -12.48 -2.12
CA ARG A 167 -8.86 -13.82 -1.48
C ARG A 167 -9.06 -13.79 0.02
N ARG A 168 -8.68 -12.70 0.67
CA ARG A 168 -8.80 -12.52 2.13
C ARG A 168 -10.10 -11.83 2.56
N GLY A 169 -10.98 -11.50 1.60
CA GLY A 169 -12.29 -10.92 1.87
C GLY A 169 -12.27 -9.43 2.18
N PHE A 170 -11.15 -8.73 1.94
CA PHE A 170 -11.10 -7.27 2.03
C PHE A 170 -12.05 -6.67 0.99
N THR A 171 -12.67 -5.54 1.34
CA THR A 171 -13.73 -4.93 0.54
C THR A 171 -13.47 -3.47 0.19
N LEU A 172 -12.40 -2.89 0.71
CA LEU A 172 -12.03 -1.51 0.41
C LEU A 172 -10.52 -1.38 0.23
N LEU A 173 -10.09 -1.04 -0.98
CA LEU A 173 -8.73 -0.60 -1.27
C LEU A 173 -8.76 0.92 -1.49
N ASP A 174 -8.35 1.66 -0.46
CA ASP A 174 -8.25 3.13 -0.47
C ASP A 174 -6.92 3.54 -1.11
N THR A 175 -6.99 4.50 -2.02
CA THR A 175 -5.82 5.10 -2.68
C THR A 175 -5.72 6.60 -2.46
N GLN A 176 -6.53 7.13 -1.53
CA GLN A 176 -6.65 8.53 -1.12
C GLN A 176 -7.07 9.47 -2.24
N PHE A 177 -6.28 9.57 -3.30
CA PHE A 177 -6.51 10.38 -4.48
C PHE A 177 -6.67 9.52 -5.73
N ASN A 178 -7.41 10.05 -6.71
CA ASN A 178 -7.45 9.47 -8.04
C ASN A 178 -6.38 10.14 -8.92
N THR A 179 -5.28 9.44 -9.20
CA THR A 179 -4.20 9.94 -10.05
C THR A 179 -4.24 9.32 -11.45
N PRO A 180 -3.71 9.98 -12.49
CA PRO A 180 -3.61 9.37 -13.83
C PRO A 180 -2.89 8.01 -13.82
N HIS A 181 -1.90 7.85 -12.94
CA HIS A 181 -1.22 6.58 -12.74
C HIS A 181 -2.19 5.50 -12.23
N LEU A 182 -2.98 5.78 -11.21
CA LEU A 182 -3.90 4.79 -10.63
C LEU A 182 -5.14 4.56 -11.49
N ALA A 183 -5.58 5.56 -12.26
CA ALA A 183 -6.71 5.46 -13.17
C ALA A 183 -6.54 4.32 -14.21
N GLN A 184 -5.30 4.05 -14.63
CA GLN A 184 -4.99 2.94 -15.55
C GLN A 184 -5.38 1.56 -14.96
N PHE A 185 -5.45 1.46 -13.63
CA PHE A 185 -5.82 0.26 -12.88
C PHE A 185 -7.32 0.16 -12.55
N GLY A 186 -8.13 1.11 -13.01
CA GLY A 186 -9.55 1.17 -12.65
C GLY A 186 -9.83 1.93 -11.36
N CYS A 187 -8.86 2.73 -10.87
CA CYS A 187 -9.11 3.67 -9.78
C CYS A 187 -10.24 4.65 -10.17
N VAL A 188 -11.14 4.90 -9.23
CA VAL A 188 -12.27 5.83 -9.38
C VAL A 188 -12.29 6.81 -8.21
N ALA A 189 -12.82 8.00 -8.46
CA ALA A 189 -13.11 8.97 -7.42
C ALA A 189 -14.58 8.83 -7.00
N ILE A 190 -14.85 8.62 -5.71
CA ILE A 190 -16.19 8.58 -5.12
C ILE A 190 -16.37 9.75 -4.16
N SER A 191 -17.63 10.14 -3.89
CA SER A 191 -17.87 11.18 -2.87
C SER A 191 -17.36 10.70 -1.51
N ARG A 192 -16.91 11.63 -0.67
CA ARG A 192 -16.52 11.33 0.71
C ARG A 192 -17.63 10.64 1.49
N SER A 193 -18.90 10.99 1.25
CA SER A 193 -20.04 10.33 1.91
C SER A 193 -20.14 8.85 1.57
N GLU A 194 -19.97 8.49 0.29
CA GLU A 194 -19.97 7.10 -0.17
C GLU A 194 -18.74 6.36 0.34
N TYR A 195 -17.56 7.00 0.36
CA TYR A 195 -16.36 6.41 0.93
C TYR A 195 -16.54 6.08 2.41
N LYS A 196 -17.04 7.02 3.22
CA LYS A 196 -17.26 6.81 4.67
C LYS A 196 -18.26 5.71 4.93
N ARG A 197 -19.26 5.52 4.06
CA ARG A 197 -20.20 4.40 4.14
C ARG A 197 -19.49 3.06 3.94
N ARG A 198 -18.74 2.91 2.84
CA ARG A 198 -17.95 1.70 2.55
C ARG A 198 -16.89 1.43 3.61
N LEU A 199 -16.26 2.48 4.14
CA LEU A 199 -15.23 2.39 5.17
C LEU A 199 -15.79 1.78 6.46
N ARG A 200 -16.95 2.26 6.96
CA ARG A 200 -17.58 1.69 8.16
C ARG A 200 -17.85 0.19 8.00
N GLU A 201 -18.40 -0.20 6.85
CA GLU A 201 -18.66 -1.61 6.54
C GLU A 201 -17.35 -2.42 6.44
N ALA A 202 -16.29 -1.84 5.88
CA ALA A 202 -15.01 -2.51 5.73
C ALA A 202 -14.31 -2.74 7.07
N VAL A 203 -14.21 -1.73 7.93
CA VAL A 203 -13.48 -1.84 9.22
C VAL A 203 -14.12 -2.80 10.20
N GLU A 204 -15.43 -3.04 10.09
CA GLU A 204 -16.18 -4.01 10.90
C GLU A 204 -15.99 -5.46 10.41
N ARG A 205 -15.45 -5.68 9.22
CA ARG A 205 -15.20 -7.04 8.72
C ARG A 205 -14.00 -7.68 9.44
N PRO A 206 -14.11 -8.94 9.89
CA PRO A 206 -13.04 -9.66 10.58
C PRO A 206 -12.00 -10.22 9.59
N CYS A 207 -11.48 -9.37 8.70
CA CYS A 207 -10.40 -9.73 7.80
C CYS A 207 -9.06 -9.55 8.50
N ILE A 208 -8.15 -10.49 8.26
CA ILE A 208 -6.80 -10.50 8.85
C ILE A 208 -5.80 -10.55 7.71
N TRP A 209 -4.83 -9.64 7.72
CA TRP A 209 -3.69 -9.69 6.83
C TRP A 209 -2.87 -10.96 7.08
N TRP A 210 -2.46 -11.61 6.01
CA TRP A 210 -1.59 -12.79 6.11
C TRP A 210 -0.40 -12.62 5.17
N PRO A 211 0.82 -13.01 5.59
CA PRO A 211 1.96 -12.92 4.71
C PRO A 211 1.75 -13.66 3.38
N PHE A 212 2.29 -13.09 2.31
CA PHE A 212 2.19 -13.65 0.98
C PHE A 212 2.91 -14.99 0.92
N THR A 213 2.34 -15.94 0.19
CA THR A 213 3.06 -17.17 -0.19
C THR A 213 4.08 -16.82 -1.27
N PRO A 214 5.40 -16.88 -1.01
CA PRO A 214 6.40 -16.48 -1.99
C PRO A 214 6.31 -17.33 -3.26
N GLY A 215 6.50 -16.71 -4.41
CA GLY A 215 6.49 -17.39 -5.72
C GLY A 215 5.11 -17.67 -6.32
N ARG A 216 4.01 -17.34 -5.62
CA ARG A 216 2.67 -17.32 -6.22
C ARG A 216 2.61 -16.30 -7.36
N ARG A 217 1.81 -16.59 -8.39
CA ARG A 217 1.63 -15.73 -9.57
C ARG A 217 0.16 -15.35 -9.71
N ASP A 218 -0.19 -14.13 -9.31
CA ASP A 218 -1.59 -13.65 -9.27
C ASP A 218 -1.90 -12.72 -10.45
N ALA A 219 -1.51 -13.10 -11.66
CA ALA A 219 -1.59 -12.23 -12.84
C ALA A 219 -3.03 -11.89 -13.30
N ASP A 220 -4.02 -12.62 -12.80
CA ASP A 220 -5.45 -12.46 -13.11
C ASP A 220 -6.21 -11.81 -11.95
N ALA A 221 -5.47 -11.03 -11.14
CA ALA A 221 -5.92 -10.37 -9.92
C ALA A 221 -7.30 -9.76 -9.97
#